data_AF-A0A6M3LKZ5-F1
#
_entry.id   AF-A0A6M3LKZ5-F1
#
_cell.length_a   1.000
_cell.length_b   1.000
_cell.length_c   1.000
_cell.angle_alpha   90.00
_cell.angle_beta   90.00
_cell.angle_gamma   90.00
#
_symmetry.space_group_name_H-M   'P 1'
#
loop_
_entity.id
_entity.type
_entity.pdbx_description
1 polymer ?
#
loop_
_entity_poly.entity_id
_entity_poly.type
_entity_poly.pdbx_seq_one_letter_code
_entity_poly.pdbx_strand_id
1 'polypeptide(L)'
;MSGGHFDYGCFAVSRFAEELKHEIDTNYSQEKDDWGDSIGAGYSKKTVTMLKRCHAIIDLAGGLAKEIEWLYSGDHGEETFVDIVKPMLRRKL
;
A
#
# COMPACT_ATOMS: atom_id res chain seq x y z
N MET A 1 -22.49 3.84 -12.66
CA MET A 1 -21.07 3.74 -12.23
C MET A 1 -20.74 5.05 -11.59
N SER A 2 -20.44 5.06 -10.29
CA SER A 2 -19.93 6.25 -9.61
C SER A 2 -18.63 6.65 -10.32
N GLY A 3 -18.55 7.88 -10.80
CA GLY A 3 -17.28 8.44 -11.27
C GLY A 3 -16.41 8.60 -10.03
N GLY A 4 -15.22 7.99 -10.04
CA GLY A 4 -14.26 8.14 -8.96
C GLY A 4 -14.06 9.62 -8.64
N HIS A 5 -14.30 10.04 -7.40
CA HIS A 5 -14.32 11.45 -7.02
C HIS A 5 -12.92 12.07 -7.11
N PHE A 6 -11.89 11.30 -6.78
CA PHE A 6 -10.48 11.67 -6.86
C PHE A 6 -9.76 10.86 -7.96
N ASP A 7 -10.44 10.64 -9.10
CA ASP A 7 -9.91 9.95 -10.28
C ASP A 7 -9.34 8.55 -9.97
N TYR A 8 -9.86 7.88 -8.94
CA TYR A 8 -9.34 6.59 -8.46
C TYR A 8 -7.85 6.60 -8.07
N GLY A 9 -7.32 7.76 -7.67
CA GLY A 9 -5.91 7.92 -7.27
C GLY A 9 -5.47 7.00 -6.12
N CYS A 10 -6.42 6.52 -5.31
CA CYS A 10 -6.20 5.52 -4.26
C CYS A 10 -5.56 4.21 -4.77
N PHE A 11 -5.84 3.80 -6.01
CA PHE A 11 -5.23 2.60 -6.59
C PHE A 11 -3.76 2.77 -6.95
N ALA A 12 -3.31 3.99 -7.23
CA ALA A 12 -1.89 4.25 -7.45
C ALA A 12 -1.08 4.04 -6.16
N VAL A 13 -1.60 4.52 -5.03
CA VAL A 13 -0.98 4.34 -3.72
C VAL A 13 -0.98 2.86 -3.32
N SER A 14 -2.11 2.18 -3.51
CA SER A 14 -2.23 0.75 -3.17
C SER A 14 -1.29 -0.11 -4.02
N ARG A 15 -1.20 0.15 -5.33
CA ARG A 15 -0.27 -0.55 -6.23
C ARG A 15 1.19 -0.33 -5.83
N PHE A 16 1.56 0.91 -5.51
CA PHE A 16 2.90 1.19 -5.02
C PHE A 16 3.22 0.42 -3.73
N ALA A 17 2.25 0.30 -2.80
CA ALA A 17 2.44 -0.49 -1.58
C ALA A 17 2.69 -1.97 -1.91
N GLU A 18 1.91 -2.55 -2.83
CA GLU A 18 2.07 -3.94 -3.29
C GLU A 18 3.43 -4.17 -3.96
N GLU A 19 3.84 -3.27 -4.85
CA GLU A 19 5.16 -3.30 -5.51
C GLU A 19 6.28 -3.20 -4.48
N LEU A 20 6.21 -2.25 -3.54
CA LEU A 20 7.19 -2.11 -2.46
C LEU A 20 7.26 -3.36 -1.58
N LYS A 21 6.13 -3.99 -1.29
CA LYS A 21 6.10 -5.26 -0.54
C LYS A 21 6.87 -6.35 -1.27
N HIS A 22 6.65 -6.47 -2.58
CA HIS A 22 7.36 -7.43 -3.41
C HIS A 22 8.88 -7.20 -3.32
N GLU A 23 9.35 -5.98 -3.51
CA GLU A 23 10.78 -5.61 -3.39
C GLU A 23 11.37 -5.95 -2.01
N ILE A 24 10.60 -5.73 -0.94
CA ILE A 24 11.01 -6.09 0.43
C ILE A 24 11.15 -7.61 0.59
N ASP A 25 10.18 -8.37 0.06
CA ASP A 25 10.10 -9.82 0.20
C ASP A 25 11.18 -10.52 -0.64
N THR A 26 11.54 -9.95 -1.80
CA THR A 26 12.58 -10.49 -2.70
C THR A 26 13.97 -9.91 -2.46
N ASN A 27 14.14 -8.94 -1.54
CA ASN A 27 15.41 -8.20 -1.34
C ASN A 27 16.67 -9.08 -1.20
N TYR A 28 16.55 -10.28 -0.60
CA TYR A 28 17.67 -11.20 -0.40
C TYR A 28 17.68 -12.38 -1.39
N SER A 29 16.75 -12.42 -2.35
CA SER A 29 16.71 -13.45 -3.38
C SER A 29 18.01 -13.46 -4.16
N GLN A 30 18.54 -14.67 -4.38
CA GLN A 30 19.69 -14.92 -5.24
C GLN A 30 19.26 -15.46 -6.61
N GLU A 31 17.95 -15.57 -6.84
CA GLU A 31 17.39 -15.94 -8.13
C GLU A 31 17.79 -14.89 -9.18
N LYS A 32 18.00 -15.37 -10.40
CA LYS A 32 18.36 -14.55 -11.54
C LYS A 32 17.15 -14.26 -12.40
N ASP A 33 17.04 -13.05 -12.91
CA ASP A 33 16.07 -12.71 -13.94
C ASP A 33 16.48 -13.27 -15.31
N ASP A 34 15.66 -13.01 -16.33
CA ASP A 34 15.89 -13.47 -17.70
C ASP A 34 17.19 -12.90 -18.33
N TRP A 35 17.78 -11.88 -17.73
CA TRP A 35 19.01 -11.21 -18.17
C TRP A 35 20.24 -11.63 -17.34
N GLY A 36 20.06 -12.47 -16.33
CA GLY A 36 21.13 -12.96 -15.45
C GLY A 36 21.44 -12.05 -14.25
N ASP A 37 20.65 -11.00 -14.04
CA ASP A 37 20.78 -10.08 -12.91
C ASP A 37 20.08 -10.63 -11.66
N SER A 38 20.57 -10.25 -10.48
CA SER A 38 19.94 -10.69 -9.22
C SER A 38 18.60 -10.01 -9.04
N ILE A 39 17.54 -10.78 -8.78
CA ILE A 39 16.20 -10.23 -8.49
C ILE A 39 16.24 -9.39 -7.20
N GLY A 40 16.98 -9.85 -6.18
CA GLY A 40 17.10 -9.12 -4.92
C GLY A 40 18.02 -7.89 -5.01
N ALA A 41 17.53 -6.74 -4.54
CA ALA A 41 18.30 -5.50 -4.46
C ALA A 41 19.46 -5.53 -3.44
N GLY A 42 19.46 -6.48 -2.48
CA GLY A 42 20.57 -6.69 -1.56
C GLY A 42 20.72 -5.62 -0.46
N TYR A 43 19.65 -4.88 -0.12
CA TYR A 43 19.73 -3.87 0.93
C TYR A 43 20.00 -4.47 2.33
N SER A 44 20.66 -3.67 3.17
CA SER A 44 20.98 -4.06 4.55
C SER A 44 19.72 -4.36 5.38
N LYS A 45 19.86 -5.21 6.41
CA LYS A 45 18.75 -5.51 7.36
C LYS A 45 18.16 -4.25 7.99
N LYS A 46 19.00 -3.25 8.29
CA LYS A 46 18.58 -1.96 8.85
C LYS A 46 17.69 -1.21 7.85
N THR A 47 18.09 -1.17 6.59
CA THR A 47 17.30 -0.55 5.51
C THR A 47 15.97 -1.28 5.32
N VAL A 48 15.99 -2.61 5.19
CA VAL A 48 14.76 -3.42 5.02
C VAL A 48 13.80 -3.24 6.19
N THR A 49 14.32 -3.14 7.42
CA THR A 49 13.49 -2.86 8.60
C THR A 49 12.78 -1.50 8.50
N MET A 50 13.45 -0.48 8.00
CA MET A 50 12.83 0.83 7.76
C MET A 50 11.84 0.79 6.60
N LEU A 51 12.17 0.09 5.50
CA LEU A 51 11.26 -0.09 4.37
C LEU A 51 9.95 -0.77 4.81
N LYS A 52 10.00 -1.78 5.69
CA LYS A 52 8.81 -2.43 6.25
C LYS A 52 7.91 -1.46 7.02
N ARG A 53 8.50 -0.53 7.78
CA ARG A 53 7.75 0.52 8.48
C ARG A 53 7.12 1.52 7.51
N CYS A 54 7.88 1.95 6.49
CA CYS A 54 7.36 2.82 5.43
C CYS A 54 6.21 2.14 4.67
N HIS A 55 6.37 0.87 4.27
CA HIS A 55 5.33 0.07 3.64
C HIS A 55 4.05 0.05 4.46
N ALA A 56 4.12 -0.20 5.77
CA ALA A 56 2.94 -0.22 6.63
C ALA A 56 2.18 1.12 6.65
N ILE A 57 2.89 2.25 6.60
CA ILE A 57 2.28 3.58 6.51
C ILE A 57 1.61 3.79 5.15
N ILE A 58 2.29 3.41 4.07
CA ILE A 58 1.82 3.64 2.70
C ILE A 58 0.62 2.74 2.39
N ASP A 59 0.64 1.48 2.82
CA ASP A 59 -0.50 0.54 2.74
C ASP A 59 -1.72 1.09 3.49
N LEU A 60 -1.51 1.58 4.72
CA LEU A 60 -2.57 2.25 5.48
C LEU A 60 -3.10 3.48 4.72
N ALA A 61 -2.22 4.32 4.16
CA ALA A 61 -2.61 5.49 3.39
C ALA A 61 -3.43 5.13 2.13
N GLY A 62 -3.05 4.07 1.40
CA GLY A 62 -3.79 3.58 0.24
C GLY A 62 -5.19 3.10 0.62
N GLY A 63 -5.29 2.32 1.70
CA GLY A 63 -6.59 1.89 2.25
C GLY A 63 -7.46 3.07 2.65
N LEU A 64 -6.93 4.05 3.40
CA LEU A 64 -7.67 5.24 3.80
C LEU A 64 -8.13 6.08 2.60
N ALA A 65 -7.26 6.27 1.61
CA ALA A 65 -7.59 7.01 0.39
C ALA A 65 -8.75 6.34 -0.38
N LYS A 66 -8.81 5.02 -0.38
CA LYS A 66 -9.89 4.25 -1.03
C LYS A 66 -11.23 4.41 -0.30
N GLU A 67 -11.25 4.36 1.04
CA GLU A 67 -12.50 4.62 1.79
C GLU A 67 -12.93 6.10 1.67
N ILE A 68 -11.99 7.03 1.52
CA ILE A 68 -12.34 8.43 1.24
C ILE A 68 -12.91 8.59 -0.18
N GLU A 69 -12.32 7.95 -1.18
CA GLU A 69 -12.84 7.91 -2.56
C GLU A 69 -14.29 7.45 -2.58
N TRP A 70 -14.58 6.31 -1.95
CA TRP A 70 -15.92 5.73 -1.92
C TRP A 70 -16.94 6.58 -1.16
N LEU A 71 -16.53 7.28 -0.09
CA LEU A 71 -17.39 8.25 0.60
C LEU A 71 -17.87 9.34 -0.38
N TYR A 72 -16.93 9.95 -1.08
CA TYR A 72 -17.20 11.11 -1.94
C TYR A 72 -17.81 10.72 -3.30
N SER A 73 -17.61 9.49 -3.75
CA SER A 73 -18.28 8.90 -4.91
C SER A 73 -19.72 8.46 -4.60
N GLY A 74 -20.14 8.46 -3.34
CA GLY A 74 -21.47 8.02 -2.90
C GLY A 74 -21.64 6.51 -2.85
N ASP A 75 -20.54 5.75 -2.90
CA ASP A 75 -20.55 4.28 -2.84
C ASP A 75 -20.71 3.75 -1.41
N HIS A 76 -20.39 4.56 -0.40
CA HIS A 76 -20.76 4.31 0.99
C HIS A 76 -21.05 5.60 1.77
N GLY A 77 -21.86 5.52 2.82
CA GLY A 77 -22.28 6.69 3.61
C GLY A 77 -21.37 7.01 4.81
N GLU A 78 -21.63 8.16 5.45
CA GLU A 78 -20.96 8.56 6.69
C GLU A 78 -21.13 7.52 7.82
N GLU A 79 -22.30 6.86 7.86
CA GLU A 79 -22.64 5.83 8.85
C GLU A 79 -21.62 4.69 8.87
N THR A 80 -21.11 4.28 7.70
CA THR A 80 -20.15 3.17 7.58
C THR A 80 -18.70 3.64 7.56
N PHE A 81 -18.43 4.86 7.07
CA PHE A 81 -17.07 5.35 6.90
C PHE A 81 -16.27 5.38 8.22
N VAL A 82 -16.86 5.93 9.28
CA VAL A 82 -16.17 6.07 10.58
C VAL A 82 -15.86 4.70 11.17
N ASP A 83 -16.78 3.75 11.06
CA ASP A 83 -16.61 2.39 11.58
C ASP A 83 -15.54 1.60 10.83
N ILE A 84 -15.32 1.90 9.54
CA ILE A 84 -14.25 1.30 8.74
C ILE A 84 -12.89 1.95 9.05
N VAL A 85 -12.81 3.29 9.06
CA VAL A 85 -11.52 4.01 9.16
C VAL A 85 -10.94 3.98 10.58
N LYS A 86 -11.78 4.04 11.61
CA LYS A 86 -11.34 4.06 13.01
C LYS A 86 -10.48 2.85 13.41
N PRO A 87 -10.83 1.58 13.09
CA PRO A 87 -9.95 0.45 13.35
C PRO A 87 -8.67 0.47 12.51
N MET A 88 -8.70 1.00 11.28
CA MET A 88 -7.49 1.13 10.44
C MET A 88 -6.46 2.05 11.09
N LEU A 89 -6.89 3.21 11.59
CA LEU A 89 -6.04 4.19 12.27
C LEU A 89 -5.51 3.71 13.64
N ARG A 90 -6.10 2.66 14.22
CA ARG A 90 -5.64 2.06 15.49
C ARG A 90 -4.59 0.97 15.30
N ARG A 91 -4.27 0.57 14.06
CA ARG A 91 -3.21 -0.41 13.81
C ARG A 91 -1.87 0.15 14.28
N LYS A 92 -1.10 -0.68 15.01
CA LYS A 92 0.29 -0.36 15.36
C LYS A 92 1.17 -0.59 14.12
N LEU A 93 2.00 0.40 13.81
CA LEU A 93 2.96 0.43 12.70
C LEU A 93 4.38 0.07 13.17
#